data_AF-A0A6M1TYW4-F1
#
_entry.id   AF-A0A6M1TYW4-F1
#
_cell.length_a   1.000
_cell.length_b   1.000
_cell.length_c   1.000
_cell.angle_alpha   90.00
_cell.angle_beta   90.00
_cell.angle_gamma   90.00
#
_symmetry.space_group_name_H-M   'P 1'
#
loop_
_entity.id
_entity.type
_entity.pdbx_description
1 polymer ?
#
loop_
_entity_poly.entity_id
_entity_poly.type
_entity_poly.pdbx_seq_one_letter_code
_entity_poly.pdbx_strand_id
1 'polypeptide(L)'
;MSSASPPALPAHVSLLLASLPLPRPTSILDVGANPINEAPYAALLRAGGCHVTGFEPQPAAYAELQRIKGPQESYHPHAVGDGSLQTLHIYASSGLTSIFPPHLPGLRALGRGRWARVLEKLQMQTLSLDRIEGLAPCDLLKIDIQGGEKLVFDHATRVLADAVAVIVELRYMQLYEDEPMMGGVDESLRAQGFMLHKFLFNKSQPMPNSQSARLHRRRNADQLIDGDAVYLRHPGRIDGFSDGQVMQLALLAAAVIESHSLALYALDELVRRSLVPADLPGRYADALPPALLVRDERGEAAQADPTPAPSPAAAAPAPAAKTRVPPTKPAASRAKPGPASPKATPARKPTLRSSGA
;
A
#
# COMPACT_ATOMS: atom_id res chain seq x y z
N MET A 1 -27.00 -15.67 14.98
CA MET A 1 -25.59 -15.65 14.54
C MET A 1 -24.79 -16.44 15.57
N SER A 2 -23.75 -17.18 15.18
CA SER A 2 -22.95 -17.94 16.15
C SER A 2 -22.01 -17.00 16.90
N SER A 3 -22.14 -16.90 18.21
CA SER A 3 -21.25 -16.13 19.08
C SER A 3 -19.98 -16.93 19.38
N ALA A 4 -19.19 -17.23 18.34
CA ALA A 4 -17.83 -17.70 18.53
C ALA A 4 -17.03 -16.57 19.20
N SER A 5 -16.36 -16.88 20.31
CA SER A 5 -15.38 -15.96 20.89
C SER A 5 -14.32 -15.61 19.83
N PRO A 6 -13.82 -14.36 19.77
CA PRO A 6 -12.76 -14.01 18.84
C PRO A 6 -11.55 -14.93 19.06
N PRO A 7 -10.84 -15.33 17.99
CA PRO A 7 -9.70 -16.23 18.12
C PRO A 7 -8.65 -15.62 19.05
N ALA A 8 -8.13 -16.45 19.96
CA ALA A 8 -7.07 -16.03 20.87
C ALA A 8 -5.81 -15.62 20.07
N LEU A 9 -5.07 -14.66 20.62
CA LEU A 9 -3.83 -14.19 20.01
C LEU A 9 -2.84 -15.37 19.86
N PRO A 10 -2.16 -15.55 18.72
CA PRO A 10 -1.21 -16.66 18.56
C PRO A 10 -0.11 -16.65 19.61
N ALA A 11 0.39 -17.84 19.98
CA ALA A 11 1.37 -18.01 21.05
C ALA A 11 2.67 -17.22 20.79
N HIS A 12 3.18 -17.27 19.55
CA HIS A 12 4.37 -16.51 19.15
C HIS A 12 4.17 -14.98 19.20
N VAL A 13 2.98 -14.46 18.88
CA VAL A 13 2.71 -13.01 19.01
C VAL A 13 2.58 -12.62 20.48
N SER A 14 1.93 -13.46 21.29
CA SER A 14 1.82 -13.28 22.74
C SER A 14 3.20 -13.25 23.41
N LEU A 15 4.11 -14.14 22.97
CA LEU A 15 5.51 -14.16 23.39
C LEU A 15 6.23 -12.86 23.03
N LEU A 16 6.07 -12.33 21.81
CA LEU A 16 6.74 -11.09 21.41
C LEU A 16 6.22 -9.87 22.18
N LEU A 17 4.91 -9.75 22.39
CA LEU A 17 4.33 -8.68 23.22
C LEU A 17 4.83 -8.73 24.68
N ALA A 18 5.18 -9.91 25.19
CA ALA A 18 5.73 -10.10 26.53
C ALA A 18 7.27 -9.99 26.61
N SER A 19 7.99 -10.03 25.48
CA SER A 19 9.46 -10.16 25.44
C SER A 19 10.19 -9.01 24.73
N LEU A 20 9.51 -8.23 23.88
CA LEU A 20 10.10 -7.07 23.21
C LEU A 20 9.98 -5.83 24.11
N PRO A 21 11.08 -5.11 24.41
CA PRO A 21 11.06 -3.88 25.22
C PRO A 21 10.59 -2.67 24.38
N LEU A 22 9.37 -2.76 23.84
CA LEU A 22 8.78 -1.78 22.94
C LEU A 22 8.71 -0.39 23.60
N PRO A 23 9.26 0.68 22.98
CA PRO A 23 9.24 2.03 23.55
C PRO A 23 7.83 2.65 23.57
N ARG A 24 6.91 2.09 22.78
CA ARG A 24 5.46 2.37 22.72
C ARG A 24 4.78 1.21 21.97
N PRO A 25 3.45 1.02 22.10
CA PRO A 25 2.69 0.15 21.21
C PRO A 25 2.90 0.51 19.73
N THR A 26 2.67 -0.45 18.83
CA THR A 26 2.70 -0.21 17.39
C THR A 26 1.68 0.87 17.02
N SER A 27 2.04 1.78 16.14
CA SER A 27 1.17 2.86 15.68
C SER A 27 0.84 2.66 14.21
N ILE A 28 -0.44 2.41 13.94
CA ILE A 28 -0.96 2.03 12.63
C ILE A 28 -1.78 3.19 12.08
N LEU A 29 -1.51 3.53 10.82
CA LEU A 29 -2.27 4.51 10.05
C LEU A 29 -3.17 3.73 9.08
N ASP A 30 -4.48 3.93 9.12
CA ASP A 30 -5.43 3.31 8.19
C ASP A 30 -6.07 4.38 7.30
N VAL A 31 -5.81 4.31 6.00
CA VAL A 31 -6.41 5.19 5.00
C VAL A 31 -7.42 4.40 4.18
N GLY A 32 -8.69 4.83 4.23
CA GLY A 32 -9.83 4.03 3.75
C GLY A 32 -10.25 2.97 4.77
N ALA A 33 -10.51 3.42 6.01
CA ALA A 33 -10.72 2.56 7.19
C ALA A 33 -12.08 1.83 7.23
N ASN A 34 -12.65 1.48 6.08
CA ASN A 34 -14.04 1.04 5.97
C ASN A 34 -14.30 -0.33 6.66
N PRO A 35 -15.20 -0.45 7.65
CA PRO A 35 -15.37 -1.65 8.48
C PRO A 35 -16.12 -2.81 7.80
N ILE A 36 -16.14 -2.87 6.46
CA ILE A 36 -16.75 -3.96 5.68
C ILE A 36 -15.98 -5.28 5.85
N ASN A 37 -14.65 -5.22 6.03
CA ASN A 37 -13.77 -6.36 6.24
C ASN A 37 -13.00 -6.21 7.55
N GLU A 38 -12.58 -7.33 8.16
CA GLU A 38 -11.65 -7.29 9.30
C GLU A 38 -10.25 -6.88 8.80
N ALA A 39 -9.67 -5.82 9.38
CA ALA A 39 -8.35 -5.33 9.01
C ALA A 39 -7.23 -6.31 9.46
N PRO A 40 -6.12 -6.46 8.71
CA PRO A 40 -5.07 -7.44 9.01
C PRO A 40 -4.46 -7.35 10.42
N TYR A 41 -4.52 -6.17 11.05
CA TYR A 41 -3.99 -5.93 12.40
C TYR A 41 -5.01 -6.13 13.53
N ALA A 42 -6.26 -6.50 13.24
CA ALA A 42 -7.34 -6.51 14.24
C ALA A 42 -7.09 -7.44 15.43
N ALA A 43 -6.32 -8.53 15.25
CA ALA A 43 -5.88 -9.40 16.34
C ALA A 43 -4.89 -8.70 17.29
N LEU A 44 -3.92 -7.95 16.76
CA LEU A 44 -2.95 -7.16 17.53
C LEU A 44 -3.64 -6.02 18.29
N LEU A 45 -4.63 -5.37 17.65
CA LEU A 45 -5.46 -4.31 18.23
C LEU A 45 -6.29 -4.80 19.41
N ARG A 46 -6.97 -5.95 19.26
CA ARG A 46 -7.72 -6.59 20.36
C ARG A 46 -6.84 -6.98 21.55
N ALA A 47 -5.56 -7.22 21.32
CA ALA A 47 -4.58 -7.50 22.38
C ALA A 47 -3.97 -6.24 23.02
N GLY A 48 -4.33 -5.03 22.58
CA GLY A 48 -3.72 -3.78 23.03
C GLY A 48 -2.28 -3.58 22.54
N GLY A 49 -1.82 -4.37 21.56
CA GLY A 49 -0.46 -4.27 21.01
C GLY A 49 -0.25 -3.09 20.05
N CYS A 50 -1.34 -2.46 19.58
CA CYS A 50 -1.27 -1.31 18.69
C CYS A 50 -2.36 -0.26 18.97
N HIS A 51 -2.06 0.99 18.57
CA HIS A 51 -3.03 2.06 18.37
C HIS A 51 -3.31 2.23 16.87
N VAL A 52 -4.53 2.65 16.52
CA VAL A 52 -4.94 2.95 15.13
C VAL A 52 -5.38 4.41 15.02
N THR A 53 -4.83 5.11 14.02
CA THR A 53 -5.37 6.39 13.51
C THR A 53 -5.94 6.14 12.12
N GLY A 54 -7.26 6.20 11.97
CA GLY A 54 -7.96 5.85 10.73
C GLY A 54 -8.66 7.02 10.06
N PHE A 55 -8.76 6.97 8.73
CA PHE A 55 -9.39 7.97 7.87
C PHE A 55 -10.47 7.34 6.99
N GLU A 56 -11.70 7.82 7.14
CA GLU A 56 -12.88 7.34 6.39
C GLU A 56 -13.84 8.52 6.10
N PRO A 57 -13.88 9.06 4.87
CA PRO A 57 -14.75 10.19 4.52
C PRO A 57 -16.24 9.84 4.40
N GLN A 58 -16.62 8.56 4.22
CA GLN A 58 -18.01 8.17 4.01
C GLN A 58 -18.80 8.25 5.33
N PRO A 59 -19.85 9.10 5.45
CA PRO A 59 -20.50 9.36 6.74
C PRO A 59 -21.09 8.12 7.42
N ALA A 60 -21.59 7.15 6.65
CA ALA A 60 -22.16 5.92 7.18
C ALA A 60 -21.09 4.98 7.78
N ALA A 61 -19.98 4.76 7.07
CA ALA A 61 -18.86 3.97 7.55
C ALA A 61 -18.17 4.65 8.75
N TYR A 62 -17.95 5.96 8.69
CA TYR A 62 -17.42 6.73 9.82
C TYR A 62 -18.33 6.66 11.07
N ALA A 63 -19.65 6.74 10.90
CA ALA A 63 -20.59 6.60 12.01
C ALA A 63 -20.55 5.20 12.65
N GLU A 64 -20.38 4.14 11.83
CA GLU A 64 -20.21 2.77 12.32
C GLU A 64 -18.87 2.59 13.03
N LEU A 65 -17.76 3.10 12.49
CA LEU A 65 -16.45 3.11 13.16
C LEU A 65 -16.53 3.77 14.54
N GLN A 66 -17.15 4.96 14.62
CA GLN A 66 -17.35 5.67 15.88
C GLN A 66 -18.29 4.94 16.86
N ARG A 67 -19.06 3.94 16.40
CA ARG A 67 -19.92 3.08 17.22
C ARG A 67 -19.23 1.81 17.71
N ILE A 68 -18.28 1.25 16.93
CA ILE A 68 -17.63 -0.05 17.24
C ILE A 68 -16.24 0.07 17.89
N LYS A 69 -15.59 1.23 17.76
CA LYS A 69 -14.19 1.41 18.15
C LYS A 69 -13.92 1.22 19.65
N GLY A 70 -12.76 0.65 19.95
CA GLY A 70 -12.18 0.56 21.29
C GLY A 70 -11.36 1.79 21.70
N PRO A 71 -10.74 1.74 22.89
CA PRO A 71 -9.95 2.85 23.46
C PRO A 71 -8.56 3.04 22.82
N GLN A 72 -8.22 2.27 21.80
CA GLN A 72 -6.94 2.35 21.07
C GLN A 72 -7.13 2.92 19.64
N GLU A 73 -8.31 3.45 19.34
CA GLU A 73 -8.74 3.80 17.98
C GLU A 73 -9.27 5.23 17.86
N SER A 74 -8.63 6.01 16.98
CA SER A 74 -9.05 7.35 16.59
C SER A 74 -9.42 7.36 15.11
N TYR A 75 -10.66 7.69 14.77
CA TYR A 75 -11.13 7.79 13.39
C TYR A 75 -11.47 9.24 13.03
N HIS A 76 -11.19 9.63 11.79
CA HIS A 76 -11.38 10.98 11.27
C HIS A 76 -12.23 10.97 9.98
N PRO A 77 -13.24 11.87 9.85
CA PRO A 77 -14.18 11.89 8.73
C PRO A 77 -13.61 12.64 7.51
N HIS A 78 -12.40 12.25 7.07
CA HIS A 78 -11.62 12.96 6.08
C HIS A 78 -11.02 12.00 5.05
N ALA A 79 -10.93 12.46 3.80
CA ALA A 79 -10.18 11.79 2.76
C ALA A 79 -8.71 12.21 2.80
N VAL A 80 -7.82 11.33 2.33
CA VAL A 80 -6.38 11.57 2.29
C VAL A 80 -5.91 11.67 0.84
N GLY A 81 -4.91 12.53 0.58
CA GLY A 81 -4.39 12.81 -0.76
C GLY A 81 -3.33 13.91 -0.74
N ASP A 82 -3.34 14.77 -1.75
CA ASP A 82 -2.41 15.90 -1.92
C ASP A 82 -2.76 17.13 -1.06
N GLY A 83 -3.96 17.14 -0.49
CA GLY A 83 -4.52 18.31 0.21
C GLY A 83 -5.29 19.24 -0.72
N SER A 84 -5.66 18.83 -1.93
CA SER A 84 -6.54 19.59 -2.83
C SER A 84 -7.99 19.06 -2.82
N LEU A 85 -8.86 19.77 -3.54
CA LEU A 85 -10.27 19.41 -3.73
C LEU A 85 -10.39 18.40 -4.88
N GLN A 86 -10.79 17.17 -4.55
CA GLN A 86 -10.93 16.08 -5.50
C GLN A 86 -12.40 15.84 -5.87
N THR A 87 -12.64 15.29 -7.07
CA THR A 87 -13.99 14.87 -7.49
C THR A 87 -14.17 13.38 -7.28
N LEU A 88 -14.88 13.00 -6.21
CA LEU A 88 -15.18 11.62 -5.91
C LEU A 88 -16.33 11.12 -6.81
N HIS A 89 -16.11 10.01 -7.51
CA HIS A 89 -17.11 9.33 -8.33
C HIS A 89 -17.71 8.17 -7.54
N ILE A 90 -19.00 8.26 -7.22
CA ILE A 90 -19.75 7.16 -6.57
C ILE A 90 -20.38 6.31 -7.66
N TYR A 91 -20.07 5.01 -7.69
CA TYR A 91 -20.52 4.08 -8.74
C TYR A 91 -21.74 3.25 -8.32
N ALA A 92 -22.42 2.65 -9.30
CA ALA A 92 -23.60 1.80 -9.08
C ALA A 92 -23.32 0.45 -8.39
N SER A 93 -22.08 0.19 -7.95
CA SER A 93 -21.69 -0.94 -7.11
C SER A 93 -21.05 -0.38 -5.84
N SER A 94 -21.56 -0.77 -4.67
CA SER A 94 -21.21 -0.17 -3.38
C SER A 94 -19.75 -0.37 -2.93
N GLY A 95 -18.99 -1.24 -3.61
CA GLY A 95 -17.56 -1.44 -3.42
C GLY A 95 -16.69 -0.78 -4.49
N LEU A 96 -17.24 0.14 -5.29
CA LEU A 96 -16.48 0.97 -6.23
C LEU A 96 -16.79 2.44 -5.96
N THR A 97 -15.78 3.21 -5.59
CA THR A 97 -15.82 4.67 -5.42
C THR A 97 -14.39 5.16 -5.53
N SER A 98 -14.11 6.12 -6.41
CA SER A 98 -12.74 6.57 -6.70
C SER A 98 -12.71 8.02 -7.18
N ILE A 99 -11.57 8.70 -7.06
CA ILE A 99 -11.37 10.01 -7.67
C ILE A 99 -11.28 9.92 -9.21
N PHE A 100 -10.91 8.75 -9.73
CA PHE A 100 -10.75 8.50 -11.16
C PHE A 100 -12.08 8.11 -11.85
N PRO A 101 -12.29 8.48 -13.14
CA PRO A 101 -13.41 7.99 -13.96
C PRO A 101 -13.34 6.46 -14.23
N PRO A 102 -14.40 5.80 -14.72
CA PRO A 102 -14.42 4.34 -14.89
C PRO A 102 -13.83 3.91 -16.24
N HIS A 103 -12.81 3.03 -16.23
CA HIS A 103 -12.24 2.45 -17.45
C HIS A 103 -13.20 1.43 -18.07
N LEU A 104 -14.00 1.92 -19.01
CA LEU A 104 -15.07 1.16 -19.65
C LEU A 104 -14.59 -0.12 -20.36
N PRO A 105 -13.47 -0.14 -21.11
CA PRO A 105 -12.91 -1.37 -21.67
C PRO A 105 -12.61 -2.44 -20.62
N GLY A 106 -11.91 -2.11 -19.54
CA GLY A 106 -11.57 -3.05 -18.47
C GLY A 106 -12.79 -3.59 -17.74
N LEU A 107 -13.71 -2.71 -17.34
CA LEU A 107 -14.97 -3.11 -16.71
C LEU A 107 -15.85 -3.96 -17.64
N ARG A 108 -15.86 -3.70 -18.95
CA ARG A 108 -16.55 -4.55 -19.95
C ARG A 108 -15.88 -5.91 -20.10
N ALA A 109 -14.54 -5.96 -20.14
CA ALA A 109 -13.77 -7.19 -20.26
C ALA A 109 -14.03 -8.15 -19.08
N LEU A 110 -14.37 -7.65 -17.89
CA LEU A 110 -14.80 -8.46 -16.74
C LEU A 110 -16.29 -8.83 -16.74
N GLY A 111 -17.06 -8.47 -17.77
CA GLY A 111 -18.52 -8.61 -17.80
C GLY A 111 -19.26 -7.62 -16.88
N ARG A 112 -18.55 -6.61 -16.35
CA ARG A 112 -19.01 -5.67 -15.31
C ARG A 112 -19.31 -4.27 -15.86
N GLY A 113 -19.46 -4.09 -17.18
CA GLY A 113 -19.69 -2.78 -17.81
C GLY A 113 -20.90 -1.98 -17.29
N ARG A 114 -21.86 -2.62 -16.59
CA ARG A 114 -22.96 -1.94 -15.88
C ARG A 114 -22.52 -1.22 -14.58
N TRP A 115 -21.38 -1.59 -14.01
CA TRP A 115 -20.82 -1.00 -12.79
C TRP A 115 -20.22 0.39 -13.02
N ALA A 116 -19.74 0.66 -14.24
CA ALA A 116 -19.21 1.96 -14.67
C ALA A 116 -20.23 3.12 -14.64
N ARG A 117 -21.50 2.86 -14.30
CA ARG A 117 -22.50 3.91 -14.12
C ARG A 117 -22.23 4.66 -12.81
N VAL A 118 -21.64 5.85 -12.95
CA VAL A 118 -21.63 6.87 -11.89
C VAL A 118 -23.07 7.17 -11.47
N LEU A 119 -23.35 7.15 -10.16
CA LEU A 119 -24.60 7.60 -9.57
C LEU A 119 -24.53 9.10 -9.24
N GLU A 120 -23.39 9.51 -8.67
CA GLU A 120 -23.19 10.84 -8.09
C GLU A 120 -21.71 11.24 -8.21
N LYS A 121 -21.45 12.55 -8.27
CA LYS A 121 -20.11 13.12 -8.15
C LYS A 121 -20.08 14.10 -6.97
N LEU A 122 -19.22 13.85 -5.99
CA LEU A 122 -19.05 14.73 -4.84
C LEU A 122 -17.74 15.51 -4.94
N GLN A 123 -17.75 16.77 -4.50
CA GLN A 123 -16.52 17.51 -4.24
C GLN A 123 -16.03 17.17 -2.84
N MET A 124 -14.79 16.74 -2.72
CA MET A 124 -14.23 16.18 -1.49
C MET A 124 -12.85 16.78 -1.22
N GLN A 125 -12.73 17.53 -0.14
CA GLN A 125 -11.45 18.09 0.29
C GLN A 125 -10.59 16.97 0.88
N THR A 126 -9.38 16.79 0.37
CA THR A 126 -8.41 15.83 0.93
C THR A 126 -7.50 16.49 1.96
N LEU A 127 -6.83 15.67 2.78
CA LEU A 127 -5.72 16.05 3.64
C LEU A 127 -4.43 15.35 3.16
N SER A 128 -3.30 16.07 3.15
CA SER A 128 -1.97 15.44 3.03
C SER A 128 -1.47 15.06 4.41
N LEU A 129 -1.06 13.80 4.59
CA LEU A 129 -0.58 13.27 5.87
C LEU A 129 0.61 14.09 6.41
N ASP A 130 1.52 14.49 5.51
CA ASP A 130 2.68 15.32 5.86
C ASP A 130 2.30 16.70 6.42
N ARG A 131 1.09 17.20 6.12
CA ARG A 131 0.55 18.48 6.63
C ARG A 131 -0.28 18.33 7.92
N ILE A 132 -0.51 17.12 8.42
CA ILE A 132 -1.22 16.92 9.70
C ILE A 132 -0.22 17.14 10.84
N GLU A 133 -0.39 18.26 11.55
CA GLU A 133 0.31 18.57 12.79
C GLU A 133 -0.14 17.63 13.91
N GLY A 134 0.79 17.19 14.77
CA GLY A 134 0.50 16.30 15.90
C GLY A 134 0.05 14.88 15.53
N LEU A 135 0.11 14.48 14.26
CA LEU A 135 -0.16 13.10 13.84
C LEU A 135 0.78 12.14 14.57
N ALA A 136 0.25 11.00 15.03
CA ALA A 136 1.04 9.95 15.65
C ALA A 136 2.13 9.40 14.70
N PRO A 137 3.23 8.84 15.21
CA PRO A 137 4.20 8.10 14.40
C PRO A 137 3.52 7.00 13.59
N CYS A 138 4.11 6.61 12.46
CA CYS A 138 3.60 5.54 11.61
C CYS A 138 4.63 4.41 11.56
N ASP A 139 4.29 3.22 12.08
CA ASP A 139 5.10 2.00 11.88
C ASP A 139 4.60 1.21 10.67
N LEU A 140 3.28 1.18 10.51
CA LEU A 140 2.54 0.56 9.41
C LEU A 140 1.49 1.54 8.87
N LEU A 141 1.55 1.83 7.57
CA LEU A 141 0.41 2.38 6.83
C LEU A 141 -0.35 1.23 6.16
N LYS A 142 -1.63 1.03 6.47
CA LYS A 142 -2.56 0.30 5.60
C LYS A 142 -3.33 1.32 4.76
N ILE A 143 -3.48 1.07 3.47
CA ILE A 143 -4.23 1.95 2.56
C ILE A 143 -4.99 1.17 1.49
N ASP A 144 -6.28 1.47 1.36
CA ASP A 144 -7.18 1.00 0.29
C ASP A 144 -8.17 2.13 0.00
N ILE A 145 -7.93 2.88 -1.08
CA ILE A 145 -8.80 3.99 -1.53
C ILE A 145 -9.08 3.90 -3.04
N GLN A 146 -9.05 2.66 -3.57
CA GLN A 146 -9.47 2.29 -4.93
C GLN A 146 -8.85 3.16 -6.03
N GLY A 147 -7.52 3.25 -6.06
CA GLY A 147 -6.71 3.86 -7.13
C GLY A 147 -6.01 5.17 -6.71
N GLY A 148 -6.42 5.77 -5.59
CA GLY A 148 -5.84 7.02 -5.08
C GLY A 148 -4.49 6.89 -4.37
N GLU A 149 -3.96 5.67 -4.22
CA GLU A 149 -2.89 5.34 -3.26
C GLU A 149 -1.60 6.12 -3.55
N LYS A 150 -1.23 6.25 -4.83
CA LYS A 150 -0.03 7.01 -5.25
C LYS A 150 -0.10 8.49 -4.83
N LEU A 151 -1.30 9.10 -4.89
CA LEU A 151 -1.49 10.51 -4.50
C LEU A 151 -1.27 10.70 -2.99
N VAL A 152 -1.53 9.68 -2.17
CA VAL A 152 -1.19 9.68 -0.75
C VAL A 152 0.31 9.48 -0.56
N PHE A 153 0.92 8.47 -1.20
CA PHE A 153 2.35 8.18 -1.06
C PHE A 153 3.23 9.36 -1.46
N ASP A 154 2.94 10.03 -2.58
CA ASP A 154 3.67 11.21 -3.05
C ASP A 154 3.57 12.41 -2.08
N HIS A 155 2.61 12.39 -1.14
CA HIS A 155 2.30 13.46 -0.17
C HIS A 155 2.34 13.00 1.31
N ALA A 156 3.05 11.90 1.58
CA ALA A 156 3.23 11.27 2.90
C ALA A 156 4.70 10.94 3.22
N THR A 157 5.67 11.62 2.59
CA THR A 157 7.10 11.31 2.70
C THR A 157 7.65 11.51 4.12
N ARG A 158 7.18 12.55 4.84
CA ARG A 158 7.54 12.78 6.25
C ARG A 158 6.96 11.68 7.15
N VAL A 159 5.69 11.31 6.92
CA VAL A 159 4.99 10.33 7.75
C VAL A 159 5.50 8.90 7.51
N LEU A 160 5.95 8.58 6.28
CA LEU A 160 6.50 7.28 5.91
C LEU A 160 8.01 7.12 6.14
N ALA A 161 8.70 8.16 6.62
CA ALA A 161 10.13 8.11 6.92
C ALA A 161 10.47 7.07 8.00
N ASP A 162 9.66 7.00 9.06
CA ASP A 162 9.83 6.05 10.16
C ASP A 162 9.18 4.67 9.90
N ALA A 163 8.26 4.59 8.94
CA ALA A 163 7.43 3.40 8.71
C ALA A 163 8.23 2.20 8.19
N VAL A 164 8.08 1.07 8.87
CA VAL A 164 8.77 -0.19 8.53
C VAL A 164 7.98 -1.02 7.52
N ALA A 165 6.67 -0.82 7.41
CA ALA A 165 5.81 -1.53 6.46
C ALA A 165 4.71 -0.64 5.86
N VAL A 166 4.23 -1.03 4.68
CA VAL A 166 3.01 -0.53 4.04
C VAL A 166 2.20 -1.72 3.54
N ILE A 167 0.90 -1.73 3.80
CA ILE A 167 -0.09 -2.65 3.21
C ILE A 167 -0.96 -1.84 2.24
N VAL A 168 -1.08 -2.30 0.98
CA VAL A 168 -1.72 -1.53 -0.10
C VAL A 168 -2.48 -2.43 -1.07
N GLU A 169 -3.70 -2.02 -1.48
CA GLU A 169 -4.37 -2.64 -2.65
C GLU A 169 -3.63 -2.24 -3.94
N LEU A 170 -3.16 -3.23 -4.70
CA LEU A 170 -2.54 -3.01 -6.01
C LEU A 170 -3.52 -3.36 -7.13
N ARG A 171 -3.65 -2.47 -8.12
CA ARG A 171 -4.42 -2.72 -9.34
C ARG A 171 -3.57 -3.40 -10.41
N TYR A 172 -4.01 -4.56 -10.89
CA TYR A 172 -3.36 -5.33 -11.97
C TYR A 172 -4.08 -5.19 -13.31
N MET A 173 -5.41 -5.07 -13.29
CA MET A 173 -6.24 -4.82 -14.46
C MET A 173 -7.01 -3.51 -14.28
N GLN A 174 -6.80 -2.58 -15.21
CA GLN A 174 -7.31 -1.21 -15.13
C GLN A 174 -8.85 -1.17 -15.05
N LEU A 175 -9.37 -0.63 -13.95
CA LEU A 175 -10.80 -0.39 -13.71
C LEU A 175 -11.17 1.10 -13.76
N TYR A 176 -10.18 2.00 -13.69
CA TYR A 176 -10.36 3.44 -13.73
C TYR A 176 -9.44 4.12 -14.78
N GLU A 177 -9.92 5.20 -15.39
CA GLU A 177 -9.14 5.97 -16.39
C GLU A 177 -8.00 6.72 -15.67
N ASP A 178 -6.80 6.71 -16.27
CA ASP A 178 -5.58 7.37 -15.76
C ASP A 178 -5.12 6.98 -14.33
N GLU A 179 -5.59 5.85 -13.78
CA GLU A 179 -5.13 5.36 -12.47
C GLU A 179 -3.66 4.90 -12.51
N PRO A 180 -2.89 5.04 -11.41
CA PRO A 180 -1.44 4.78 -11.40
C PRO A 180 -1.06 3.30 -11.60
N MET A 181 -2.01 2.37 -11.40
CA MET A 181 -1.80 0.92 -11.40
C MET A 181 -0.74 0.47 -10.38
N MET A 182 -0.46 -0.85 -10.33
CA MET A 182 0.67 -1.39 -9.56
C MET A 182 1.99 -0.66 -9.87
N GLY A 183 2.23 -0.29 -11.13
CA GLY A 183 3.50 0.33 -11.57
C GLY A 183 3.78 1.67 -10.89
N GLY A 184 2.83 2.62 -10.97
CA GLY A 184 3.00 3.94 -10.34
C GLY A 184 3.05 3.89 -8.81
N VAL A 185 2.41 2.88 -8.20
CA VAL A 185 2.52 2.62 -6.75
C VAL A 185 3.89 2.07 -6.36
N ASP A 186 4.38 1.05 -7.06
CA ASP A 186 5.72 0.46 -6.85
C ASP A 186 6.83 1.50 -7.04
N GLU A 187 6.72 2.36 -8.05
CA GLU A 187 7.65 3.48 -8.27
C GLU A 187 7.67 4.48 -7.10
N SER A 188 6.51 4.91 -6.60
CA SER A 188 6.43 5.87 -5.48
C SER A 188 6.95 5.28 -4.16
N LEU A 189 6.60 4.03 -3.86
CA LEU A 189 7.08 3.34 -2.66
C LEU A 189 8.59 3.05 -2.72
N ARG A 190 9.13 2.67 -3.89
CA ARG A 190 10.58 2.50 -4.08
C ARG A 190 11.36 3.80 -4.00
N ALA A 191 10.83 4.89 -4.55
CA ALA A 191 11.45 6.22 -4.43
C ALA A 191 11.64 6.64 -2.95
N GLN A 192 10.76 6.17 -2.06
CA GLN A 192 10.84 6.40 -0.62
C GLN A 192 11.65 5.33 0.15
N GLY A 193 12.20 4.31 -0.52
CA GLY A 193 13.05 3.28 0.09
C GLY A 193 12.32 2.02 0.58
N PHE A 194 11.06 1.81 0.18
CA PHE A 194 10.37 0.53 0.37
C PHE A 194 10.71 -0.47 -0.75
N MET A 195 10.48 -1.77 -0.50
CA MET A 195 10.48 -2.84 -1.50
C MET A 195 9.25 -3.74 -1.33
N LEU A 196 8.73 -4.28 -2.44
CA LEU A 196 7.69 -5.31 -2.42
C LEU A 196 8.22 -6.58 -1.73
N HIS A 197 7.48 -7.11 -0.74
CA HIS A 197 7.87 -8.28 0.05
C HIS A 197 7.02 -9.51 -0.28
N LYS A 198 5.69 -9.41 -0.11
CA LYS A 198 4.73 -10.47 -0.44
C LYS A 198 3.40 -9.88 -0.87
N PHE A 199 2.62 -10.65 -1.62
CA PHE A 199 1.18 -10.45 -1.70
C PHE A 199 0.53 -11.14 -0.49
N LEU A 200 -0.49 -10.51 0.10
CA LEU A 200 -1.35 -11.13 1.11
C LEU A 200 -2.49 -11.89 0.43
N PHE A 201 -3.12 -11.27 -0.58
CA PHE A 201 -4.17 -11.86 -1.39
C PHE A 201 -4.09 -11.35 -2.83
N ASN A 202 -4.44 -12.20 -3.80
CA ASN A 202 -4.57 -11.83 -5.21
C ASN A 202 -5.89 -12.35 -5.77
N LYS A 203 -6.67 -11.45 -6.36
CA LYS A 203 -8.01 -11.70 -6.91
C LYS A 203 -7.90 -11.91 -8.40
N SER A 204 -8.09 -13.14 -8.84
CA SER A 204 -8.20 -13.49 -10.25
C SER A 204 -9.62 -13.92 -10.62
N GLN A 205 -10.00 -13.77 -11.89
CA GLN A 205 -11.30 -14.22 -12.42
C GLN A 205 -11.12 -14.79 -13.84
N PRO A 206 -11.92 -15.77 -14.28
CA PRO A 206 -11.95 -16.19 -15.67
C PRO A 206 -12.44 -15.04 -16.57
N MET A 207 -11.80 -14.89 -17.72
CA MET A 207 -12.29 -14.02 -18.78
C MET A 207 -13.65 -14.53 -19.32
N PRO A 208 -14.69 -13.67 -19.44
CA PRO A 208 -16.00 -14.07 -19.96
C PRO A 208 -15.92 -14.62 -21.38
N ASN A 209 -16.39 -15.85 -21.59
CA ASN A 209 -16.33 -16.54 -22.88
C ASN A 209 -17.56 -17.45 -23.11
N SER A 210 -17.79 -17.86 -24.36
CA SER A 210 -18.96 -18.67 -24.75
C SER A 210 -19.00 -20.07 -24.10
N GLN A 211 -17.87 -20.57 -23.59
CA GLN A 211 -17.75 -21.88 -22.95
C GLN A 211 -17.75 -21.79 -21.42
N SER A 212 -18.01 -20.63 -20.81
CA SER A 212 -17.90 -20.39 -19.36
C SER A 212 -18.66 -21.41 -18.50
N ALA A 213 -19.82 -21.93 -18.97
CA ALA A 213 -20.60 -22.95 -18.28
C ALA A 213 -19.95 -24.35 -18.24
N ARG A 214 -18.93 -24.60 -19.09
CA ARG A 214 -18.15 -25.84 -19.17
C ARG A 214 -16.82 -25.75 -18.41
N LEU A 215 -16.43 -24.55 -17.96
CA LEU A 215 -15.15 -24.29 -17.30
C LEU A 215 -15.35 -24.18 -15.78
N HIS A 216 -14.52 -24.88 -15.00
CA HIS A 216 -14.61 -24.82 -13.55
C HIS A 216 -14.08 -23.47 -13.03
N ARG A 217 -14.99 -22.51 -12.81
CA ARG A 217 -14.72 -21.08 -12.55
C ARG A 217 -13.52 -20.79 -11.62
N ARG A 218 -13.42 -21.46 -10.47
CA ARG A 218 -12.33 -21.25 -9.48
C ARG A 218 -10.97 -21.82 -9.91
N ARG A 219 -10.92 -22.75 -10.87
CA ARG A 219 -9.68 -23.37 -11.40
C ARG A 219 -9.20 -22.72 -12.71
N ASN A 220 -10.01 -21.82 -13.27
CA ASN A 220 -9.71 -21.03 -14.46
C ASN A 220 -9.77 -19.54 -14.09
N ALA A 221 -9.37 -19.20 -12.86
CA ALA A 221 -9.31 -17.83 -12.38
C ALA A 221 -7.90 -17.30 -12.66
N ASP A 222 -7.67 -16.91 -13.92
CA ASP A 222 -6.35 -16.68 -14.51
C ASP A 222 -6.06 -15.20 -14.78
N GLN A 223 -7.06 -14.39 -15.16
CA GLN A 223 -6.90 -12.93 -15.23
C GLN A 223 -6.86 -12.31 -13.83
N LEU A 224 -5.68 -11.82 -13.42
CA LEU A 224 -5.49 -10.98 -12.22
C LEU A 224 -6.26 -9.66 -12.35
N ILE A 225 -6.87 -9.21 -11.25
CA ILE A 225 -7.67 -7.98 -11.18
C ILE A 225 -7.02 -6.95 -10.25
N ASP A 226 -6.91 -7.31 -8.98
CA ASP A 226 -6.35 -6.53 -7.88
C ASP A 226 -5.88 -7.48 -6.77
N GLY A 227 -5.19 -6.95 -5.76
CA GLY A 227 -4.73 -7.72 -4.61
C GLY A 227 -3.92 -6.92 -3.61
N ASP A 228 -3.97 -7.33 -2.35
CA ASP A 228 -3.24 -6.69 -1.25
C ASP A 228 -1.77 -7.09 -1.25
N ALA A 229 -0.88 -6.11 -1.13
CA ALA A 229 0.56 -6.32 -1.06
C ALA A 229 1.19 -5.67 0.18
N VAL A 230 2.22 -6.34 0.71
CA VAL A 230 3.09 -5.78 1.74
C VAL A 230 4.37 -5.27 1.09
N TYR A 231 4.66 -4.00 1.33
CA TYR A 231 5.96 -3.39 1.10
C TYR A 231 6.68 -3.19 2.44
N LEU A 232 7.99 -3.37 2.46
CA LEU A 232 8.83 -3.20 3.65
C LEU A 232 9.87 -2.12 3.42
N ARG A 233 10.20 -1.36 4.47
CA ARG A 233 11.46 -0.60 4.53
C ARG A 233 12.57 -1.61 4.31
N HIS A 234 13.44 -1.41 3.32
CA HIS A 234 14.27 -2.48 2.77
C HIS A 234 15.13 -3.19 3.85
N PRO A 235 14.83 -4.46 4.23
CA PRO A 235 15.44 -5.09 5.41
C PRO A 235 16.95 -5.30 5.28
N GLY A 236 17.50 -5.45 4.07
CA GLY A 236 18.95 -5.38 3.81
C GLY A 236 19.59 -3.98 4.01
N ARG A 237 19.02 -3.14 4.88
CA ARG A 237 19.51 -1.85 5.39
C ARG A 237 19.27 -1.71 6.90
N ILE A 238 19.04 -2.83 7.61
CA ILE A 238 18.60 -2.85 9.01
C ILE A 238 19.55 -2.15 9.99
N ASP A 239 20.86 -2.07 9.71
CA ASP A 239 21.82 -1.25 10.48
C ASP A 239 21.42 0.23 10.57
N GLY A 240 20.66 0.74 9.59
CA GLY A 240 20.13 2.11 9.58
C GLY A 240 18.78 2.28 10.30
N PHE A 241 18.18 1.21 10.82
CA PHE A 241 16.93 1.26 11.56
C PHE A 241 17.21 1.56 13.03
N SER A 242 16.37 2.37 13.66
CA SER A 242 16.35 2.50 15.12
C SER A 242 15.93 1.20 15.79
N ASP A 243 16.34 1.01 17.05
CA ASP A 243 16.00 -0.18 17.84
C ASP A 243 14.48 -0.41 17.92
N GLY A 244 13.72 0.68 18.08
CA GLY A 244 12.26 0.67 18.03
C GLY A 244 11.73 0.15 16.69
N GLN A 245 12.26 0.61 15.55
CA GLN A 245 11.85 0.10 14.22
C GLN A 245 12.14 -1.39 14.06
N VAL A 246 13.25 -1.92 14.58
CA VAL A 246 13.51 -3.37 14.54
C VAL A 246 12.48 -4.15 15.37
N MET A 247 12.11 -3.66 16.56
CA MET A 247 11.06 -4.28 17.39
C MET A 247 9.68 -4.23 16.71
N GLN A 248 9.31 -3.09 16.11
CA GLN A 248 8.05 -2.95 15.37
C GLN A 248 8.04 -3.85 14.12
N LEU A 249 9.17 -3.99 13.42
CA LEU A 249 9.33 -4.92 12.29
C LEU A 249 9.12 -6.37 12.74
N ALA A 250 9.74 -6.80 13.85
CA ALA A 250 9.58 -8.15 14.39
C ALA A 250 8.11 -8.44 14.75
N LEU A 251 7.45 -7.52 15.46
CA LEU A 251 6.05 -7.66 15.87
C LEU A 251 5.08 -7.64 14.67
N LEU A 252 5.22 -6.72 13.72
CA LEU A 252 4.39 -6.66 12.52
C LEU A 252 4.59 -7.87 11.61
N ALA A 253 5.84 -8.34 11.46
CA ALA A 253 6.18 -9.56 10.71
C ALA A 253 5.49 -10.81 11.28
N ALA A 254 5.36 -10.89 12.61
CA ALA A 254 4.68 -11.97 13.31
C ALA A 254 3.16 -11.83 13.32
N ALA A 255 2.63 -10.63 13.60
CA ALA A 255 1.25 -10.42 14.02
C ALA A 255 0.28 -9.92 12.93
N VAL A 256 0.81 -9.40 11.82
CA VAL A 256 0.01 -8.72 10.77
C VAL A 256 0.38 -9.18 9.36
N ILE A 257 1.66 -9.45 9.12
CA ILE A 257 2.20 -9.76 7.78
C ILE A 257 2.26 -11.28 7.53
N GLU A 258 2.24 -12.11 8.58
CA GLU A 258 2.49 -13.56 8.54
C GLU A 258 3.77 -13.89 7.73
N SER A 259 4.90 -13.47 8.28
CA SER A 259 6.22 -13.56 7.64
C SER A 259 7.28 -13.95 8.68
N HIS A 260 7.16 -15.16 9.23
CA HIS A 260 7.92 -15.59 10.40
C HIS A 260 9.45 -15.61 10.21
N SER A 261 9.96 -15.76 8.97
CA SER A 261 11.40 -15.62 8.66
C SER A 261 11.90 -14.16 8.77
N LEU A 262 11.05 -13.18 8.47
CA LEU A 262 11.33 -11.75 8.68
C LEU A 262 11.27 -11.39 10.17
N ALA A 263 10.35 -12.02 10.92
CA ALA A 263 10.31 -11.88 12.37
C ALA A 263 11.60 -12.41 13.00
N LEU A 264 12.02 -13.64 12.64
CA LEU A 264 13.30 -14.21 13.07
C LEU A 264 14.49 -13.31 12.70
N TYR A 265 14.59 -12.85 11.44
CA TYR A 265 15.63 -11.92 11.00
C TYR A 265 15.71 -10.63 11.85
N ALA A 266 14.56 -10.08 12.25
CA ALA A 266 14.50 -8.92 13.14
C ALA A 266 14.82 -9.28 14.60
N LEU A 267 14.49 -10.48 15.08
CA LEU A 267 14.86 -10.96 16.42
C LEU A 267 16.37 -11.22 16.53
N ASP A 268 16.99 -11.82 15.51
CA ASP A 268 18.44 -12.05 15.43
C ASP A 268 19.21 -10.71 15.45
N GLU A 269 18.67 -9.68 14.79
CA GLU A 269 19.19 -8.31 14.86
C GLU A 269 19.06 -7.71 16.27
N LEU A 270 17.94 -7.93 16.98
CA LEU A 270 17.78 -7.48 18.37
C LEU A 270 18.75 -8.23 19.32
N VAL A 271 19.03 -9.51 19.07
CA VAL A 271 20.06 -10.28 19.79
C VAL A 271 21.45 -9.70 19.50
N ARG A 272 21.77 -9.39 18.23
CA ARG A 272 23.05 -8.75 17.85
C ARG A 272 23.25 -7.39 18.54
N ARG A 273 22.17 -6.62 18.72
CA ARG A 273 22.17 -5.35 19.46
C ARG A 273 22.13 -5.50 20.99
N SER A 274 22.09 -6.73 21.51
CA SER A 274 21.94 -7.04 22.95
C SER A 274 20.66 -6.46 23.59
N LEU A 275 19.59 -6.29 22.80
CA LEU A 275 18.30 -5.73 23.23
C LEU A 275 17.32 -6.79 23.75
N VAL A 276 17.53 -8.06 23.36
CA VAL A 276 16.72 -9.21 23.80
C VAL A 276 17.62 -10.42 24.12
N PRO A 277 17.16 -11.36 24.95
CA PRO A 277 17.87 -12.62 25.22
C PRO A 277 18.11 -13.47 23.95
N ALA A 278 19.27 -14.13 23.89
CA ALA A 278 19.70 -14.93 22.73
C ALA A 278 18.85 -16.19 22.46
N ASP A 279 18.02 -16.62 23.43
CA ASP A 279 17.05 -17.72 23.29
C ASP A 279 15.71 -17.27 22.68
N LEU A 280 15.46 -15.96 22.53
CA LEU A 280 14.17 -15.44 22.05
C LEU A 280 13.83 -15.88 20.60
N PRO A 281 14.75 -15.91 19.61
CA PRO A 281 14.46 -16.44 18.28
C PRO A 281 14.03 -17.92 18.32
N GLY A 282 14.69 -18.74 19.14
CA GLY A 282 14.34 -20.15 19.34
C GLY A 282 12.94 -20.32 19.96
N ARG A 283 12.67 -19.63 21.07
CA ARG A 283 11.35 -19.62 21.72
C ARG A 283 10.24 -19.10 20.81
N TYR A 284 10.54 -18.17 19.90
CA TYR A 284 9.61 -17.71 18.88
C TYR A 284 9.29 -18.82 17.86
N ALA A 285 10.30 -19.55 17.39
CA ALA A 285 10.12 -20.71 16.52
C ALA A 285 9.31 -21.83 17.20
N ASP A 286 9.60 -22.16 18.46
CA ASP A 286 8.86 -23.15 19.25
C ASP A 286 7.37 -22.78 19.43
N ALA A 287 7.04 -21.49 19.40
CA ALA A 287 5.69 -20.95 19.51
C ALA A 287 4.95 -20.78 18.16
N LEU A 288 5.55 -21.21 17.05
CA LEU A 288 4.89 -21.24 15.74
C LEU A 288 3.93 -22.43 15.59
N PRO A 289 2.87 -22.30 14.78
CA PRO A 289 2.04 -23.43 14.35
C PRO A 289 2.88 -24.60 13.80
N PRO A 290 2.66 -25.85 14.26
CA PRO A 290 3.44 -27.02 13.82
C PRO A 290 3.49 -27.30 12.31
N ALA A 291 2.58 -26.72 11.52
CA ALA A 291 2.56 -26.82 10.06
C ALA A 291 3.59 -25.92 9.35
N LEU A 292 4.25 -25.01 10.08
CA LEU A 292 5.29 -24.11 9.57
C LEU A 292 6.72 -24.55 9.94
N LEU A 293 6.85 -25.62 10.73
CA LEU A 293 8.13 -26.12 11.25
C LEU A 293 8.55 -27.39 10.52
N VAL A 294 9.84 -27.49 10.17
CA VAL A 294 10.43 -28.74 9.69
C VAL A 294 10.54 -29.71 10.87
N ARG A 295 10.03 -30.92 10.67
CA ARG A 295 10.25 -32.05 11.57
C ARG A 295 11.23 -33.03 10.94
N ASP A 296 12.03 -33.70 11.76
CA ASP A 296 12.91 -34.77 11.31
C ASP A 296 12.11 -36.05 10.96
N GLU A 297 12.80 -37.10 10.50
CA GLU A 297 12.17 -38.38 10.12
C GLU A 297 11.49 -39.11 11.29
N ARG A 298 11.75 -38.70 12.55
CA ARG A 298 11.10 -39.22 13.77
C ARG A 298 9.95 -38.32 14.25
N GLY A 299 9.75 -37.16 13.62
CA GLY A 299 8.74 -36.18 13.99
C GLY A 299 9.20 -35.17 15.05
N GLU A 300 10.47 -35.18 15.45
CA GLU A 300 11.07 -34.21 16.37
C GLU A 300 11.31 -32.86 15.66
N ALA A 301 11.44 -31.77 16.41
CA ALA A 301 11.77 -30.47 15.82
C ALA A 301 13.21 -30.48 15.27
N ALA A 302 13.41 -30.00 14.05
CA ALA A 302 14.75 -29.84 13.50
C ALA A 302 15.57 -28.86 14.36
N GLN A 303 16.78 -29.26 14.77
CA GLN A 303 17.65 -28.41 15.57
C GLN A 303 18.10 -27.18 14.76
N ALA A 304 18.20 -26.02 15.40
CA ALA A 304 18.71 -24.81 14.78
C ALA A 304 20.18 -24.98 14.35
N ASP A 305 20.55 -24.43 13.20
CA ASP A 305 21.94 -24.34 12.78
C ASP A 305 22.67 -23.36 13.75
N PRO A 306 23.75 -23.78 14.42
CA PRO A 306 24.53 -22.89 15.29
C PRO A 306 25.33 -21.82 14.52
N THR A 307 25.35 -21.89 13.18
CA THR A 307 25.95 -20.87 12.31
C THR A 307 25.04 -19.64 12.27
N PRO A 308 25.48 -18.46 12.74
CA PRO A 308 24.65 -17.26 12.66
C PRO A 308 24.36 -16.92 11.19
N ALA A 309 23.13 -16.48 10.92
CA ALA A 309 22.72 -16.08 9.57
C ALA A 309 23.72 -15.05 8.99
N PRO A 310 24.10 -15.17 7.70
CA PRO A 310 25.15 -14.34 7.12
C PRO A 310 24.76 -12.86 7.21
N SER A 311 25.52 -12.11 8.01
CA SER A 311 25.31 -10.68 8.23
C SER A 311 25.17 -9.94 6.90
N PRO A 312 24.18 -9.03 6.74
CA PRO A 312 24.01 -8.25 5.53
C PRO A 312 25.23 -7.32 5.36
N ALA A 313 26.23 -7.78 4.60
CA ALA A 313 27.49 -7.08 4.44
C ALA A 313 27.26 -5.60 4.10
N ALA A 314 27.78 -4.72 4.97
CA ALA A 314 27.44 -3.29 5.01
C ALA A 314 27.44 -2.69 3.60
N ALA A 315 26.24 -2.34 3.13
CA ALA A 315 26.02 -2.10 1.71
C ALA A 315 26.92 -0.96 1.21
N ALA A 316 27.78 -1.27 0.24
CA ALA A 316 28.69 -0.30 -0.35
C ALA A 316 27.92 0.97 -0.76
N PRO A 317 28.46 2.17 -0.44
CA PRO A 317 27.72 3.42 -0.61
C PRO A 317 27.27 3.58 -2.06
N ALA A 318 26.00 3.94 -2.24
CA ALA A 318 25.42 4.13 -3.56
C ALA A 318 26.30 5.12 -4.37
N PRO A 319 26.63 4.82 -5.64
CA PRO A 319 27.53 5.65 -6.42
C PRO A 319 26.94 7.06 -6.53
N ALA A 320 27.71 8.06 -6.08
CA ALA A 320 27.27 9.44 -5.99
C ALA A 320 26.60 9.90 -7.30
N ALA A 321 25.40 10.48 -7.19
CA ALA A 321 24.59 10.88 -8.32
C ALA A 321 25.38 11.86 -9.21
N LYS A 322 25.80 11.38 -10.39
CA LYS A 322 26.57 12.19 -11.35
C LYS A 322 25.74 13.41 -11.71
N THR A 323 26.24 14.59 -11.35
CA THR A 323 25.59 15.88 -11.62
C THR A 323 25.23 15.99 -13.09
N ARG A 324 23.93 15.92 -13.39
CA ARG A 324 23.40 15.91 -14.75
C ARG A 324 23.62 17.29 -15.38
N VAL A 325 24.66 17.39 -16.19
CA VAL A 325 24.99 18.62 -16.94
C VAL A 325 23.76 19.03 -17.75
N PRO A 326 23.27 20.28 -17.63
CA PRO A 326 22.10 20.73 -18.37
C PRO A 326 22.41 20.82 -19.87
N PRO A 327 21.45 20.52 -20.75
CA PRO A 327 21.68 20.58 -22.20
C PRO A 327 22.00 22.02 -22.62
N THR A 328 23.10 22.18 -23.36
CA THR A 328 23.51 23.47 -23.92
C THR A 328 22.51 23.94 -24.97
N LYS A 329 22.11 25.22 -24.93
CA LYS A 329 21.29 25.82 -25.97
C LYS A 329 22.04 25.80 -27.32
N PRO A 330 21.41 25.41 -28.44
CA PRO A 330 22.00 25.60 -29.76
C PRO A 330 22.31 27.09 -30.00
N ALA A 331 23.51 27.39 -30.49
CA ALA A 331 23.92 28.75 -30.80
C ALA A 331 23.18 29.29 -32.04
N ALA A 332 22.75 30.55 -31.99
CA ALA A 332 22.08 31.19 -33.12
C ALA A 332 23.06 31.48 -34.27
N SER A 333 22.93 30.76 -35.38
CA SER A 333 23.72 31.00 -36.58
C SER A 333 23.34 32.33 -37.24
N ARG A 334 24.31 33.24 -37.40
CA ARG A 334 24.14 34.50 -38.13
C ARG A 334 24.39 34.29 -39.62
N ALA A 335 23.33 34.39 -40.43
CA ALA A 335 23.46 34.66 -41.87
C ALA A 335 23.42 36.18 -42.14
N LYS A 336 24.18 36.67 -43.13
CA LYS A 336 24.14 38.07 -43.63
C LYS A 336 23.20 38.18 -44.84
N PRO A 337 22.68 39.38 -45.17
CA PRO A 337 21.53 39.55 -46.06
C PRO A 337 21.87 39.62 -47.56
N GLY A 338 20.90 39.21 -48.38
CA GLY A 338 20.75 39.48 -49.82
C GLY A 338 19.40 40.17 -50.12
N PRO A 339 19.20 40.78 -51.29
CA PRO A 339 18.42 42.02 -51.37
C PRO A 339 16.91 41.91 -51.74
N ALA A 340 16.17 42.90 -51.23
CA ALA A 340 15.00 43.60 -51.79
C ALA A 340 13.82 42.83 -52.45
N SER A 341 12.62 43.07 -51.93
CA SER A 341 11.32 42.68 -52.51
C SER A 341 10.90 43.56 -53.71
N PRO A 342 9.77 43.23 -54.36
CA PRO A 342 8.62 44.11 -54.14
C PRO A 342 7.25 43.42 -53.85
N LYS A 343 6.38 44.25 -53.27
CA LYS A 343 4.91 44.18 -53.05
C LYS A 343 4.12 43.70 -54.30
N ALA A 344 2.89 43.18 -54.26
CA ALA A 344 1.94 42.69 -53.23
C ALA A 344 0.92 41.74 -53.95
N THR A 345 -0.38 41.48 -53.66
CA THR A 345 -1.49 42.08 -52.88
C THR A 345 -2.56 40.97 -52.61
N PRO A 346 -3.29 40.93 -51.46
CA PRO A 346 -4.18 39.82 -51.11
C PRO A 346 -5.63 39.93 -51.64
N ALA A 347 -6.27 38.77 -51.87
CA ALA A 347 -7.68 38.67 -52.30
C ALA A 347 -8.56 37.81 -51.35
N ARG A 348 -9.39 38.53 -50.57
CA ARG A 348 -10.75 38.22 -50.07
C ARG A 348 -11.23 36.76 -49.83
N LYS A 349 -11.75 36.54 -48.61
CA LYS A 349 -12.81 35.56 -48.32
C LYS A 349 -14.16 35.99 -48.93
N PRO A 350 -15.06 35.05 -49.28
CA PRO A 350 -16.51 35.27 -49.32
C PRO A 350 -17.15 35.04 -47.93
N THR A 351 -18.31 35.65 -47.68
CA THR A 351 -19.12 35.50 -46.45
C THR A 351 -20.47 34.83 -46.73
N LEU A 352 -21.16 34.40 -45.67
CA LEU A 352 -22.47 33.73 -45.71
C LEU A 352 -23.55 34.52 -46.48
N ARG A 353 -24.54 33.78 -47.01
CA ARG A 353 -25.93 34.22 -47.16
C ARG A 353 -26.88 33.13 -46.68
N SER A 354 -28.08 33.53 -46.27
CA SER A 354 -29.09 32.68 -45.64
C SER A 354 -30.46 32.82 -46.31
N SER A 355 -30.99 31.71 -46.80
CA SER A 355 -32.39 31.49 -47.21
C SER A 355 -32.54 30.01 -47.62
N GLY A 356 -33.64 29.30 -47.35
CA GLY A 356 -34.90 29.75 -46.78
C GLY A 356 -36.10 29.24 -47.58
N ALA A 357 -36.25 27.92 -47.65
CA ALA A 357 -37.38 27.17 -48.17
C ALA A 357 -37.32 25.74 -47.57
#